data_AF-A0AAX4L2L1-F1
#
_entry.id   AF-A0AAX4L2L1-F1
#
_cell.length_a   1.000
_cell.length_b   1.000
_cell.length_c   1.000
_cell.angle_alpha   90.00
_cell.angle_beta   90.00
_cell.angle_gamma   90.00
#
_symmetry.space_group_name_H-M   'P 1'
#
loop_
_entity.id
_entity.type
_entity.pdbx_description
1 polymer ?
#
loop_
_entity_poly.entity_id
_entity_poly.type
_entity_poly.pdbx_seq_one_letter_code
_entity_poly.pdbx_strand_id
1 'polypeptide(L)'
;MKEVYQLALVSVISILVVVTIVYGFYILLIPIVLFSLYLIKESRIPDIKDLNTFYEYVTKVYGKYFTEIIKQRFNIIHGDLTLAYFPSTLKDNTIAISDNHLILKLNDKAIVMSKYEGVDYLINLIKGDKKL
;
A
#
# COMPACT_ATOMS: atom_id res chain seq x y z
N MET A 1 -11.81 -10.94 7.34
CA MET A 1 -13.08 -10.58 6.66
C MET A 1 -12.88 -10.27 5.19
N LYS A 2 -11.95 -9.38 4.80
CA LYS A 2 -11.71 -8.97 3.40
C LYS A 2 -11.43 -10.14 2.43
N GLU A 3 -10.58 -11.08 2.82
CA GLU A 3 -10.27 -12.29 2.05
C GLU A 3 -11.51 -13.20 1.86
N VAL A 4 -12.34 -13.32 2.91
CA VAL A 4 -13.60 -14.08 2.86
C VAL A 4 -14.59 -13.45 1.88
N TYR A 5 -14.68 -12.11 1.85
CA TYR A 5 -15.51 -11.40 0.87
C TYR A 5 -15.01 -11.58 -0.56
N GLN A 6 -13.69 -11.56 -0.79
CA GLN A 6 -13.12 -11.80 -2.12
C GLN A 6 -13.40 -13.23 -2.59
N LEU A 7 -13.21 -14.22 -1.72
CA LEU A 7 -13.56 -15.62 -2.00
C LEU A 7 -15.05 -15.79 -2.32
N ALA A 8 -15.93 -15.15 -1.54
CA ALA A 8 -17.36 -15.17 -1.81
C ALA A 8 -17.70 -14.53 -3.17
N LEU A 9 -17.06 -13.40 -3.52
CA LEU A 9 -17.29 -12.73 -4.80
C LEU A 9 -16.82 -13.58 -5.99
N VAL A 10 -15.70 -14.29 -5.88
CA VAL A 10 -15.22 -15.24 -6.90
C VAL A 10 -16.23 -16.38 -7.11
N SER A 11 -16.80 -16.90 -6.02
CA SER A 11 -17.85 -17.93 -6.10
C SER A 11 -19.12 -17.39 -6.78
N VAL A 12 -19.53 -16.16 -6.47
CA VAL A 12 -20.67 -15.50 -7.14
C VAL A 12 -20.43 -15.32 -8.63
N ILE A 13 -19.24 -14.83 -9.02
CA ILE A 13 -18.86 -14.69 -10.44
C ILE A 13 -18.93 -16.05 -11.14
N SER A 14 -18.39 -17.10 -10.52
CA SER A 14 -18.40 -18.45 -11.07
C SER A 14 -19.82 -18.96 -11.32
N ILE A 15 -20.73 -18.76 -10.36
CA ILE A 15 -22.15 -19.13 -10.51
C ILE A 15 -22.81 -18.33 -11.64
N LEU A 16 -22.57 -17.02 -11.72
CA LEU A 16 -23.13 -16.17 -12.76
C LEU A 16 -22.67 -16.61 -14.16
N VAL A 17 -21.41 -17.00 -14.32
CA VAL A 17 -20.88 -17.54 -15.58
C VAL A 17 -21.60 -18.84 -15.96
N VAL A 18 -21.78 -19.77 -15.02
CA VAL A 18 -22.50 -21.02 -15.28
C VAL A 18 -23.94 -20.76 -15.70
N VAL A 19 -24.65 -19.88 -14.98
CA VAL A 19 -26.04 -19.52 -15.33
C VAL A 19 -26.11 -18.86 -16.72
N THR A 20 -25.16 -18.00 -17.05
CA THR A 20 -25.08 -17.35 -18.36
C THR A 20 -24.95 -18.37 -19.48
N ILE A 21 -24.07 -19.36 -19.32
CA ILE A 21 -23.79 -20.38 -20.34
C ILE A 21 -24.96 -21.38 -20.46
N VAL A 22 -25.48 -21.87 -19.34
CA VAL A 22 -26.52 -22.92 -19.33
C VAL A 22 -27.86 -22.39 -19.81
N TYR A 23 -28.24 -21.18 -19.40
CA TYR A 23 -29.57 -20.63 -19.67
C TYR A 23 -29.57 -19.55 -20.76
N GLY A 24 -28.39 -19.19 -21.31
CA GLY A 24 -28.28 -18.17 -22.37
C GLY A 24 -28.57 -16.74 -21.91
N PHE A 25 -28.50 -16.45 -20.61
CA PHE A 25 -28.76 -15.11 -20.05
C PHE A 25 -27.56 -14.18 -20.20
N TYR A 26 -27.24 -13.77 -21.44
CA TYR A 26 -26.09 -12.92 -21.74
C TYR A 26 -26.10 -11.54 -21.04
N ILE A 27 -27.26 -11.08 -20.54
CA ILE A 27 -27.33 -9.85 -19.74
C ILE A 27 -26.48 -9.91 -18.46
N LEU A 28 -26.20 -11.12 -17.96
CA LEU A 28 -25.34 -11.35 -16.79
C LEU A 28 -23.84 -11.10 -17.08
N LEU A 29 -23.43 -10.95 -18.34
CA LEU A 29 -22.05 -10.57 -18.67
C LEU A 29 -21.67 -9.22 -18.07
N ILE A 30 -22.62 -8.27 -17.99
CA ILE A 30 -22.39 -6.95 -17.41
C ILE A 30 -21.97 -7.04 -15.93
N PRO A 31 -22.76 -7.66 -15.02
CA PRO A 31 -22.35 -7.79 -13.63
C PRO A 31 -21.10 -8.67 -13.45
N ILE A 32 -20.88 -9.71 -14.28
CA ILE A 32 -19.66 -10.53 -14.24
C ILE A 32 -18.41 -9.66 -14.49
N VAL A 33 -18.44 -8.82 -15.52
CA VAL A 33 -17.33 -7.92 -15.86
C VAL A 33 -17.11 -6.90 -14.74
N LEU A 34 -18.19 -6.29 -14.22
CA LEU A 34 -18.09 -5.30 -13.14
C LEU A 34 -17.50 -5.90 -11.86
N PHE A 35 -17.95 -7.07 -11.43
CA PHE A 35 -17.41 -7.75 -10.25
C PHE A 35 -15.96 -8.18 -10.45
N SER A 36 -15.59 -8.61 -11.65
CA SER A 36 -14.21 -8.96 -11.98
C SER A 36 -13.28 -7.73 -11.91
N LEU A 37 -13.70 -6.60 -12.48
CA LEU A 37 -12.95 -5.34 -12.39
C LEU A 37 -12.81 -4.87 -10.93
N TYR A 38 -13.87 -5.01 -10.14
CA TYR A 38 -13.83 -4.71 -8.72
C TYR A 38 -12.80 -5.56 -7.97
N LEU A 39 -12.77 -6.88 -8.19
CA LEU A 39 -11.75 -7.77 -7.61
C LEU A 39 -10.34 -7.37 -8.00
N ILE A 40 -10.11 -7.08 -9.28
CA ILE A 40 -8.78 -6.66 -9.77
C ILE A 40 -8.33 -5.40 -9.03
N LYS A 41 -9.20 -4.39 -8.94
CA LYS A 41 -8.90 -3.14 -8.23
C LYS A 41 -8.61 -3.41 -6.75
N GLU A 42 -9.43 -4.25 -6.11
CA GLU A 42 -9.30 -4.51 -4.69
C GLU A 42 -8.07 -5.35 -4.33
N SER A 43 -7.65 -6.25 -5.22
CA SER A 43 -6.46 -7.09 -5.02
C SER A 43 -5.14 -6.41 -5.42
N ARG A 44 -5.18 -5.36 -6.26
CA ARG A 44 -3.96 -4.68 -6.72
C ARG A 44 -3.23 -3.96 -5.59
N ILE A 45 -1.98 -4.34 -5.32
CA ILE A 45 -1.12 -3.59 -4.40
C ILE A 45 -0.76 -2.24 -5.08
N PRO A 46 -1.06 -1.09 -4.45
CA PRO A 46 -0.72 0.21 -5.01
C PRO A 46 0.80 0.39 -5.06
N ASP A 47 1.27 0.96 -6.15
CA ASP A 47 2.68 1.30 -6.31
C ASP A 47 2.98 2.63 -5.63
N ILE A 48 4.06 2.70 -4.86
CA ILE A 48 4.45 3.88 -4.08
C ILE A 48 5.13 4.88 -5.01
N LYS A 49 4.46 5.99 -5.32
CA LYS A 49 4.99 7.06 -6.19
C LYS A 49 5.09 8.40 -5.47
N ASP A 50 4.12 8.66 -4.62
CA ASP A 50 3.93 9.91 -3.91
C ASP A 50 3.40 9.63 -2.49
N LEU A 51 3.16 10.70 -1.75
CA LEU A 51 2.62 10.66 -0.40
C LEU A 51 1.30 9.87 -0.29
N ASN A 52 0.39 10.05 -1.25
CA ASN A 52 -0.95 9.47 -1.18
C ASN A 52 -0.87 7.96 -1.42
N THR A 53 -0.18 7.56 -2.47
CA THR A 53 0.05 6.15 -2.82
C THR A 53 0.88 5.41 -1.77
N PHE A 54 1.80 6.09 -1.09
CA PHE A 54 2.48 5.56 0.09
C PHE A 54 1.49 5.20 1.21
N TYR A 55 0.61 6.13 1.60
CA TYR A 55 -0.37 5.86 2.65
C TYR A 55 -1.39 4.80 2.23
N GLU A 56 -1.81 4.77 0.97
CA GLU A 56 -2.65 3.71 0.44
C GLU A 56 -1.97 2.34 0.54
N TYR A 57 -0.69 2.26 0.19
CA TYR A 57 0.11 1.03 0.33
C TYR A 57 0.15 0.57 1.78
N VAL A 58 0.57 1.45 2.70
CA VAL A 58 0.66 1.10 4.13
C VAL A 58 -0.70 0.70 4.68
N THR A 59 -1.76 1.44 4.34
CA THR A 59 -3.13 1.11 4.79
C THR A 59 -3.56 -0.26 4.29
N LYS A 60 -3.23 -0.58 3.04
CA LYS A 60 -3.67 -1.82 2.40
C LYS A 60 -2.88 -3.05 2.87
N VAL A 61 -1.57 -2.92 3.06
CA VAL A 61 -0.68 -4.04 3.41
C VAL A 61 -0.57 -4.22 4.93
N TYR A 62 -0.45 -3.12 5.68
CA TYR A 62 -0.19 -3.14 7.12
C TYR A 62 -1.39 -2.73 7.97
N GLY A 63 -2.34 -2.00 7.38
CA GLY A 63 -3.56 -1.57 8.05
C GLY A 63 -3.56 -0.08 8.43
N LYS A 64 -4.76 0.41 8.75
CA LYS A 64 -5.00 1.83 9.07
C LYS A 64 -4.22 2.29 10.31
N TYR A 65 -4.04 1.43 11.31
CA TYR A 65 -3.33 1.75 12.55
C TYR A 65 -1.92 2.28 12.30
N PHE A 66 -1.12 1.57 11.49
CA PHE A 66 0.24 2.01 11.16
C PHE A 66 0.27 3.27 10.32
N THR A 67 -0.72 3.44 9.44
CA THR A 67 -0.84 4.65 8.62
C THR A 67 -1.03 5.90 9.49
N GLU A 68 -1.89 5.81 10.51
CA GLU A 68 -2.12 6.93 11.44
C GLU A 68 -0.87 7.23 12.29
N ILE A 69 -0.17 6.20 12.77
CA ILE A 69 1.10 6.40 13.48
C ILE A 69 2.12 7.11 12.59
N ILE A 70 2.23 6.69 11.33
CA ILE A 70 3.22 7.29 10.43
C ILE A 70 2.89 8.75 10.18
N LYS A 71 1.61 9.07 9.91
CA LYS A 71 1.16 10.46 9.73
C LYS A 71 1.43 11.35 10.93
N GLN A 72 1.35 10.80 12.14
CA GLN A 72 1.55 11.55 13.37
C GLN A 72 3.03 11.76 13.70
N ARG A 73 3.89 10.78 13.38
CA ARG A 73 5.28 10.75 13.83
C ARG A 73 6.29 11.16 12.76
N PHE A 74 5.95 11.00 11.49
CA PHE A 74 6.88 11.21 10.40
C PHE A 74 6.39 12.26 9.43
N ASN A 75 7.31 13.12 9.02
CA ASN A 75 7.09 14.02 7.89
C ASN A 75 7.45 13.29 6.61
N ILE A 76 6.50 13.07 5.71
CA ILE A 76 6.78 12.40 4.44
C ILE A 76 6.90 13.44 3.33
N ILE A 77 8.02 13.40 2.61
CA ILE A 77 8.30 14.28 1.47
C ILE A 77 8.59 13.46 0.23
N HIS A 78 8.33 14.04 -0.93
CA HIS A 78 8.86 13.53 -2.18
C HIS A 78 10.22 14.18 -2.44
N GLY A 79 11.20 13.42 -2.88
CA GLY A 79 12.53 13.98 -3.09
C GLY A 79 13.50 13.02 -3.78
N ASP A 80 14.59 13.59 -4.27
CA ASP A 80 15.61 12.87 -5.00
C ASP A 80 16.62 12.19 -4.05
N LEU A 81 17.33 11.20 -4.56
CA LEU A 81 18.36 10.41 -3.88
C LEU A 81 19.50 11.28 -3.33
N THR A 82 19.69 12.48 -3.89
CA THR A 82 20.61 13.51 -3.40
C THR A 82 20.36 13.87 -1.93
N LEU A 83 19.13 13.78 -1.45
CA LEU A 83 18.77 14.03 -0.04
C LEU A 83 19.42 13.04 0.93
N ALA A 84 19.78 11.83 0.48
CA ALA A 84 20.51 10.87 1.30
C ALA A 84 21.98 11.26 1.51
N TYR A 85 22.57 11.97 0.53
CA TYR A 85 23.96 12.41 0.57
C TYR A 85 24.16 13.72 1.34
N PHE A 86 23.07 14.49 1.54
CA PHE A 86 23.05 15.71 2.35
C PHE A 86 22.03 15.58 3.50
N PRO A 87 22.25 14.66 4.46
CA PRO A 87 21.27 14.37 5.51
C PRO A 87 21.04 15.53 6.48
N SER A 88 21.84 16.59 6.42
CA SER A 88 21.65 17.85 7.16
C SER A 88 20.49 18.69 6.62
N THR A 89 20.04 18.47 5.39
CA THR A 89 18.87 19.17 4.83
C THR A 89 17.55 18.51 5.22
N LEU A 90 17.60 17.29 5.75
CA LEU A 90 16.43 16.54 6.21
C LEU A 90 16.25 16.72 7.72
N LYS A 91 15.03 17.08 8.13
CA LYS A 91 14.66 17.07 9.55
C LYS A 91 14.61 15.62 10.05
N ASP A 92 14.88 15.42 11.33
CA ASP A 92 14.63 14.12 11.97
C ASP A 92 13.18 13.69 11.83
N ASN A 93 12.98 12.37 11.80
CA ASN A 93 11.71 11.71 11.53
C ASN A 93 11.11 12.09 10.17
N THR A 94 11.97 12.24 9.16
CA THR A 94 11.51 12.46 7.78
C THR A 94 11.65 11.20 6.96
N ILE A 95 10.62 10.91 6.16
CA ILE A 95 10.61 9.85 5.15
C ILE A 95 10.62 10.53 3.79
N ALA A 96 11.69 10.38 3.02
CA ALA A 96 11.73 10.86 1.65
C ALA A 96 11.47 9.70 0.67
N ILE A 97 10.47 9.86 -0.18
CA ILE A 97 10.15 8.92 -1.24
C ILE A 97 10.90 9.36 -2.50
N SER A 98 11.82 8.51 -2.95
CA SER A 98 12.57 8.63 -4.20
C SER A 98 12.17 7.47 -5.13
N ASP A 99 12.30 7.63 -6.44
CA ASP A 99 11.75 6.73 -7.47
C ASP A 99 11.74 5.25 -7.10
N ASN A 100 12.87 4.67 -6.72
CA ASN A 100 12.98 3.28 -6.28
C ASN A 100 13.44 3.09 -4.83
N HIS A 101 13.62 4.19 -4.10
CA HIS A 101 14.18 4.17 -2.76
C HIS A 101 13.32 4.90 -1.74
N LEU A 102 13.35 4.41 -0.50
CA LEU A 102 12.89 5.15 0.65
C LEU A 102 14.11 5.64 1.43
N ILE A 103 14.14 6.92 1.76
CA ILE A 103 15.17 7.52 2.60
C ILE A 103 14.53 7.80 3.97
N LEU A 104 15.02 7.15 5.00
CA LEU A 104 14.56 7.31 6.38
C LEU A 104 15.59 8.13 7.16
N LYS A 105 15.24 9.35 7.57
CA LYS A 105 16.05 10.16 8.49
C LYS A 105 15.54 9.94 9.92
N LEU A 106 16.28 9.18 10.71
CA LEU A 106 15.95 8.77 12.08
C LEU A 106 17.14 9.07 13.00
N ASN A 107 16.93 9.81 14.10
CA ASN A 107 17.96 10.11 15.11
C ASN A 107 19.31 10.51 14.49
N ASP A 108 19.26 11.52 13.62
CA ASP A 108 20.39 12.05 12.87
C ASP A 108 21.05 11.14 11.82
N LYS A 109 20.59 9.91 11.66
CA LYS A 109 21.08 8.97 10.62
C LYS A 109 20.11 8.92 9.45
N ALA A 110 20.65 8.95 8.23
CA ALA A 110 19.89 8.67 7.02
C ALA A 110 20.15 7.23 6.57
N ILE A 111 19.08 6.46 6.40
CA ILE A 111 19.10 5.08 5.91
C ILE A 111 18.41 5.07 4.55
N VAL A 112 19.08 4.52 3.54
CA VAL A 112 18.52 4.35 2.20
C VAL A 112 18.22 2.87 1.99
N MET A 113 16.98 2.57 1.62
CA MET A 113 16.53 1.22 1.32
C MET A 113 15.67 1.23 0.07
N SER A 114 15.35 0.05 -0.49
CA SER A 114 14.33 -0.03 -1.54
C SER A 114 12.97 0.43 -0.99
N LYS A 115 12.07 0.98 -1.84
CA LYS A 115 10.78 1.55 -1.39
C LYS A 115 10.01 0.62 -0.43
N TYR A 116 9.86 -0.63 -0.84
CA TYR A 116 9.04 -1.61 -0.12
C TYR A 116 9.75 -2.11 1.14
N GLU A 117 11.05 -2.42 1.06
CA GLU A 117 11.85 -2.82 2.22
C GLU A 117 11.96 -1.70 3.26
N GLY A 118 12.05 -0.44 2.82
CA GLY A 118 12.05 0.71 3.71
C GLY A 118 10.73 0.87 4.46
N VAL A 119 9.59 0.57 3.82
CA VAL A 119 8.30 0.51 4.51
C VAL A 119 8.30 -0.63 5.53
N ASP A 120 8.75 -1.82 5.14
CA ASP A 120 8.78 -2.99 6.04
C ASP A 120 9.65 -2.72 7.28
N TYR A 121 10.81 -2.09 7.08
CA TYR A 121 11.70 -1.62 8.14
C TYR A 121 11.01 -0.62 9.06
N LEU A 122 10.36 0.41 8.50
CA LEU A 122 9.62 1.41 9.27
C LEU A 122 8.52 0.77 10.13
N ILE A 123 7.77 -0.17 9.56
CA ILE A 123 6.70 -0.88 10.28
C ILE A 123 7.27 -1.75 11.39
N ASN A 124 8.39 -2.43 11.14
CA ASN A 124 9.07 -3.22 12.16
C ASN A 124 9.60 -2.34 13.29
N LEU A 125 10.08 -1.14 13.00
CA LEU A 125 10.49 -0.16 13.99
C LEU A 125 9.30 0.27 14.86
N ILE A 126 8.15 0.59 14.24
CA ILE A 126 6.91 0.91 14.97
C ILE A 126 6.41 -0.27 15.82
N LYS A 127 6.55 -1.52 15.35
CA LYS A 127 6.16 -2.72 16.10
C LYS A 127 7.11 -3.03 17.26
N GLY A 128 8.41 -2.82 17.05
CA GLY A 128 9.47 -3.03 18.05
C GLY A 128 9.51 -1.94 19.11
N ASP A 129 9.00 -0.75 18.79
CA ASP A 129 8.87 0.35 19.72
C ASP A 129 7.72 0.15 20.71
N LYS A 130 8.05 -0.37 21.88
CA LYS A 130 7.27 -0.08 23.09
C LYS A 130 7.58 1.29 23.69
N LYS A 131 8.72 1.93 23.34
CA LYS A 131 9.15 3.27 23.80
C LYS A 131 10.22 3.87 22.87
N LEU A 132 9.81 4.75 21.97
CA LEU A 132 10.61 5.87 21.48
C LEU A 132 9.82 7.15 21.82
#